data_AF-A0A840S8X0-F1
#
_entry.id   AF-A0A840S8X0-F1
#
_cell.length_a   1.000
_cell.length_b   1.000
_cell.length_c   1.000
_cell.angle_alpha   90.00
_cell.angle_beta   90.00
_cell.angle_gamma   90.00
#
_symmetry.space_group_name_H-M   'P 1'
#
loop_
_entity.id
_entity.type
_entity.pdbx_description
1 polymer ?
#
loop_
_entity_poly.entity_id
_entity_poly.type
_entity_poly.pdbx_seq_one_letter_code
_entity_poly.pdbx_strand_id
1 'polypeptide(L)'
;VEGVEGVYLVNVRTHKDNFNVGEQPADQFRLSDPYGDDLEDEGYLISFARNSRTGGRDEPVGEGWPPHKGYRFVEAHDPKDGKLYRFTGRVDQPWLRDKSYGEWVREFVLDRTPLNQRTLRYGVKFEDISTREEREHWIAGSSLKVIDLETGEVLGERVGYMVDWAQGSRAGARQPWTFAADNACPDFDRDYPASVHSNRHKSRSQMRQTQRFVEKVLKPLN
;
A
#
# COMPACT_ATOMS: atom_id res chain seq x y z
N VAL A 1 9.43 -4.22 16.14
CA VAL A 1 9.12 -3.15 17.10
C VAL A 1 7.67 -3.29 17.53
N GLU A 2 7.39 -3.20 18.83
CA GLU A 2 6.05 -3.38 19.40
C GLU A 2 5.44 -2.03 19.82
N GLY A 3 4.10 -1.95 19.88
CA GLY A 3 3.39 -0.82 20.48
C GLY A 3 3.51 0.49 19.70
N VAL A 4 3.66 0.42 18.38
CA VAL A 4 3.88 1.61 17.53
C VAL A 4 2.56 2.38 17.35
N GLU A 5 2.54 3.65 17.74
CA GLU A 5 1.33 4.49 17.63
C GLU A 5 1.12 5.09 16.24
N GLY A 6 2.20 5.39 15.51
CA GLY A 6 2.17 6.06 14.23
C GLY A 6 3.34 5.68 13.34
N VAL A 7 3.16 5.85 12.02
CA VAL A 7 4.21 5.60 11.02
C VAL A 7 4.40 6.81 10.11
N TYR A 8 5.65 7.11 9.76
CA TYR A 8 5.96 8.11 8.74
C TYR A 8 6.08 7.45 7.38
N LEU A 9 5.33 7.92 6.38
CA LEU A 9 5.51 7.48 5.00
C LEU A 9 6.51 8.43 4.33
N VAL A 10 7.71 7.91 4.06
CA VAL A 10 8.80 8.67 3.41
C VAL A 10 8.40 9.08 2.00
N ASN A 11 7.67 8.21 1.32
CA ASN A 11 7.00 8.47 0.07
C ASN A 11 5.61 7.81 0.06
N VAL A 12 4.71 8.40 -0.73
CA VAL A 12 3.32 7.97 -0.91
C VAL A 12 3.18 7.53 -2.36
N ARG A 13 2.61 6.35 -2.62
CA ARG A 13 2.29 5.91 -3.98
C ARG A 13 1.21 6.82 -4.55
N THR A 14 1.42 7.39 -5.72
CA THR A 14 0.41 8.24 -6.38
C THR A 14 -0.06 7.58 -7.65
N HIS A 15 -1.33 7.76 -8.01
CA HIS A 15 -1.83 7.20 -9.27
C HIS A 15 -1.04 7.74 -10.46
N LYS A 16 -0.71 9.03 -10.44
CA LYS A 16 0.05 9.68 -11.51
C LYS A 16 1.41 9.02 -11.76
N ASP A 17 2.14 8.69 -10.69
CA ASP A 17 3.54 8.26 -10.79
C ASP A 17 3.67 6.73 -10.77
N ASN A 18 2.73 6.03 -10.13
CA ASN A 18 2.81 4.59 -9.89
C ASN A 18 1.85 3.75 -10.75
N PHE A 19 0.71 4.30 -11.18
CA PHE A 19 -0.26 3.53 -11.95
C PHE A 19 0.29 3.15 -13.32
N ASN A 20 0.41 1.84 -13.52
CA ASN A 20 0.95 1.27 -14.74
C ASN A 20 0.48 -0.16 -14.91
N VAL A 21 -0.41 -0.37 -15.87
CA VAL A 21 -0.92 -1.70 -16.22
C VAL A 21 -0.31 -2.27 -17.51
N GLY A 22 0.69 -1.59 -18.09
CA GLY A 22 1.29 -1.97 -19.37
C GLY A 22 0.39 -1.66 -20.57
N GLU A 23 -0.12 -0.43 -20.65
CA GLU A 23 -1.05 -0.01 -21.71
C GLU A 23 -0.38 0.10 -23.08
N GLN A 24 0.87 0.54 -23.07
CA GLN A 24 1.73 0.72 -24.21
C GLN A 24 3.04 -0.05 -24.01
N PRO A 25 3.72 -0.49 -25.09
CA PRO A 25 5.04 -1.12 -24.96
C PRO A 25 6.06 -0.26 -24.19
N ALA A 26 5.99 1.07 -24.33
CA ALA A 26 6.88 1.98 -23.61
C ALA A 26 6.63 2.01 -22.09
N ASP A 27 5.44 1.62 -21.62
CA ASP A 27 5.09 1.63 -20.21
C ASP A 27 5.96 0.68 -19.39
N GLN A 28 6.56 -0.33 -20.03
CA GLN A 28 7.46 -1.25 -19.34
C GLN A 28 8.66 -0.52 -18.70
N PHE A 29 9.02 0.67 -19.21
CA PHE A 29 10.17 1.46 -18.78
C PHE A 29 9.85 2.62 -17.83
N ARG A 30 8.59 2.76 -17.35
CA ARG A 30 8.19 3.88 -16.48
C ARG A 30 8.71 3.80 -15.05
N LEU A 31 9.30 2.67 -14.63
CA LEU A 31 9.84 2.44 -13.28
C LEU A 31 8.87 2.85 -12.16
N SER A 32 7.59 2.54 -12.35
CA SER A 32 6.46 2.98 -11.53
C SER A 32 6.14 2.04 -10.36
N ASP A 33 7.02 1.07 -10.09
CA ASP A 33 6.88 -0.03 -9.13
C ASP A 33 5.58 -0.86 -9.27
N PRO A 34 5.37 -1.57 -10.40
CA PRO A 34 4.18 -2.40 -10.60
C PRO A 34 4.04 -3.59 -9.63
N TYR A 35 5.14 -4.12 -9.06
CA TYR A 35 5.03 -5.20 -8.07
C TYR A 35 4.44 -4.70 -6.75
N GLY A 36 4.73 -3.45 -6.41
CA GLY A 36 4.15 -2.78 -5.24
C GLY A 36 2.74 -2.22 -5.46
N ASP A 37 2.11 -2.45 -6.62
CA ASP A 37 0.81 -1.90 -7.01
C ASP A 37 -0.32 -2.38 -6.08
N ASP A 38 -0.56 -1.65 -4.98
CA ASP A 38 -1.60 -1.96 -3.99
C ASP A 38 -2.65 -0.88 -3.80
N LEU A 39 -2.31 0.21 -3.14
CA LEU A 39 -3.18 1.36 -2.93
C LEU A 39 -2.39 2.61 -3.27
N GLU A 40 -3.09 3.60 -3.79
CA GLU A 40 -2.49 4.85 -4.27
C GLU A 40 -3.20 6.04 -3.62
N ASP A 41 -2.56 7.20 -3.72
CA ASP A 41 -3.06 8.50 -3.24
C ASP A 41 -3.56 8.43 -1.79
N GLU A 42 -4.80 8.88 -1.56
CA GLU A 42 -5.43 8.84 -0.24
C GLU A 42 -5.71 7.41 0.22
N GLY A 43 -5.93 6.47 -0.70
CA GLY A 43 -6.09 5.05 -0.38
C GLY A 43 -4.84 4.46 0.29
N TYR A 44 -3.65 4.86 -0.18
CA TYR A 44 -2.38 4.46 0.44
C TYR A 44 -2.28 4.98 1.88
N LEU A 45 -2.57 6.27 2.11
CA LEU A 45 -2.60 6.88 3.44
C LEU A 45 -3.62 6.21 4.37
N ILE A 46 -4.86 6.03 3.88
CA ILE A 46 -5.97 5.39 4.60
C ILE A 46 -5.57 3.98 5.04
N SER A 47 -4.84 3.24 4.19
CA SER A 47 -4.47 1.86 4.48
C SER A 47 -3.72 1.71 5.80
N PHE A 48 -2.93 2.72 6.18
CA PHE A 48 -2.17 2.75 7.43
C PHE A 48 -2.93 3.31 8.63
N ALA A 49 -4.12 3.89 8.46
CA ALA A 49 -4.91 4.41 9.57
C ALA A 49 -5.65 3.29 10.31
N ARG A 50 -5.77 3.44 11.64
CA ARG A 50 -6.37 2.43 12.53
C ARG A 50 -7.79 2.08 12.10
N ASN A 51 -8.07 0.78 12.01
CA ASN A 51 -9.36 0.20 11.63
C ASN A 51 -9.87 0.64 10.23
N SER A 52 -9.00 1.12 9.33
CA SER A 52 -9.46 1.58 8.02
C SER A 52 -10.07 0.47 7.16
N ARG A 53 -9.59 -0.77 7.30
CA ARG A 53 -10.10 -1.95 6.58
C ARG A 53 -11.57 -2.23 6.92
N THR A 54 -11.97 -1.99 8.16
CA THR A 54 -13.29 -2.30 8.72
C THR A 54 -14.20 -1.06 8.77
N GLY A 55 -13.77 0.06 8.17
CA GLY A 55 -14.50 1.32 8.19
C GLY A 55 -14.58 1.95 9.58
N GLY A 56 -13.52 1.78 10.40
CA GLY A 56 -13.42 2.31 11.76
C GLY A 56 -13.96 1.38 12.84
N ARG A 57 -14.54 0.23 12.48
CA ARG A 57 -15.08 -0.75 13.44
C ARG A 57 -13.97 -1.59 14.05
N ASP A 58 -14.10 -1.90 15.33
CA ASP A 58 -13.26 -2.88 16.00
C ASP A 58 -13.85 -4.28 15.73
N GLU A 59 -13.36 -4.94 14.67
CA GLU A 59 -13.82 -6.27 14.28
C GLU A 59 -12.71 -7.30 14.51
N PRO A 60 -13.03 -8.48 15.07
CA PRO A 60 -12.06 -9.53 15.25
C PRO A 60 -11.55 -10.01 13.89
N VAL A 61 -10.23 -10.16 13.80
CA VAL A 61 -9.58 -10.72 12.61
C VAL A 61 -9.68 -12.23 12.69
N GLY A 62 -10.15 -12.86 11.61
CA GLY A 62 -10.22 -14.32 11.53
C GLY A 62 -8.86 -14.98 11.72
N GLU A 63 -8.84 -16.19 12.28
CA GLU A 63 -7.60 -16.92 12.52
C GLU A 63 -6.77 -17.09 11.24
N GLY A 64 -5.47 -16.84 11.33
CA GLY A 64 -4.53 -16.89 10.22
C GLY A 64 -4.62 -15.74 9.21
N TRP A 65 -5.59 -14.83 9.34
CA TRP A 65 -5.67 -13.65 8.48
C TRP A 65 -4.73 -12.54 8.96
N PRO A 66 -4.19 -11.73 8.02
CA PRO A 66 -3.45 -10.53 8.38
C PRO A 66 -4.33 -9.57 9.19
N PRO A 67 -3.78 -8.96 10.26
CA PRO A 67 -4.55 -8.15 11.18
C PRO A 67 -5.12 -6.88 10.52
N HIS A 68 -4.31 -6.18 9.73
CA HIS A 68 -4.68 -4.89 9.13
C HIS A 68 -5.19 -3.89 10.17
N LYS A 69 -4.53 -3.85 11.33
CA LYS A 69 -4.93 -3.01 12.47
C LYS A 69 -4.79 -1.53 12.16
N GLY A 70 -3.72 -1.15 11.46
CA GLY A 70 -3.33 0.23 11.22
C GLY A 70 -2.83 0.94 12.49
N TYR A 71 -2.41 2.19 12.32
CA TYR A 71 -1.80 3.06 13.33
C TYR A 71 -2.75 4.20 13.71
N ARG A 72 -2.61 4.75 14.92
CA ARG A 72 -3.46 5.84 15.40
C ARG A 72 -3.37 7.07 14.50
N PHE A 73 -2.19 7.33 13.95
CA PHE A 73 -1.96 8.40 13.00
C PHE A 73 -0.83 8.06 12.04
N VAL A 74 -0.81 8.74 10.91
CA VAL A 74 0.21 8.60 9.86
C VAL A 74 0.79 9.98 9.59
N GLU A 75 2.09 10.10 9.43
CA GLU A 75 2.71 11.35 8.98
C GLU A 75 3.24 11.17 7.55
N ALA A 76 2.96 12.13 6.66
CA ALA A 76 3.48 12.09 5.31
C ALA A 76 3.47 13.49 4.69
N HIS A 77 4.31 13.72 3.69
CA HIS A 77 4.12 14.83 2.76
C HIS A 77 2.92 14.49 1.85
N ASP A 78 1.88 15.34 1.85
CA ASP A 78 0.71 15.14 0.99
C ASP A 78 1.14 15.36 -0.48
N PRO A 79 0.98 14.39 -1.39
CA PRO A 79 1.33 14.56 -2.79
C PRO A 79 0.61 15.71 -3.49
N LYS A 80 -0.53 16.18 -2.95
CA LYS A 80 -1.33 17.27 -3.53
C LYS A 80 -0.67 18.64 -3.38
N ASP A 81 0.03 18.89 -2.27
CA ASP A 81 0.60 20.21 -1.96
C ASP A 81 2.06 20.17 -1.45
N GLY A 82 2.62 18.98 -1.26
CA GLY A 82 3.98 18.75 -0.77
C GLY A 82 4.20 19.06 0.72
N LYS A 83 3.16 19.45 1.46
CA LYS A 83 3.28 19.82 2.87
C LYS A 83 3.18 18.60 3.77
N LEU A 84 3.85 18.68 4.92
CA LEU A 84 3.81 17.63 5.92
C LEU A 84 2.53 17.72 6.76
N TYR A 85 1.82 16.60 6.85
CA TYR A 85 0.63 16.47 7.69
C TYR A 85 0.71 15.24 8.58
N ARG A 86 -0.02 15.31 9.69
CA ARG A 86 -0.50 14.16 10.44
C ARG A 86 -1.93 13.84 10.00
N PHE A 87 -2.13 12.62 9.52
CA PHE A 87 -3.41 12.05 9.14
C PHE A 87 -3.94 11.15 10.25
N THR A 88 -5.18 11.39 10.67
CA THR A 88 -5.87 10.59 11.69
C THR A 88 -7.17 10.06 11.11
N GLY A 89 -7.41 8.76 11.26
CA GLY A 89 -8.64 8.13 10.79
C GLY A 89 -9.84 8.48 11.67
N ARG A 90 -10.98 8.79 11.04
CA ARG A 90 -12.27 9.03 11.70
C ARG A 90 -13.41 8.47 10.86
N VAL A 91 -14.49 8.07 11.53
CA VAL A 91 -15.77 7.79 10.87
C VAL A 91 -16.59 9.08 10.78
N ASP A 92 -16.79 9.58 9.56
CA ASP A 92 -17.66 10.71 9.26
C ASP A 92 -19.12 10.29 9.14
N GLN A 93 -20.00 11.24 9.43
CA GLN A 93 -21.45 11.12 9.26
C GLN A 93 -21.91 12.26 8.33
N PRO A 94 -21.85 12.07 7.00
CA PRO A 94 -22.10 13.14 6.03
C PRO A 94 -23.48 13.82 6.22
N TRP A 95 -24.48 13.07 6.66
CA TRP A 95 -25.84 13.56 6.90
C TRP A 95 -25.94 14.70 7.94
N LEU A 96 -24.93 14.88 8.80
CA LEU A 96 -24.86 15.99 9.75
C LEU A 96 -24.63 17.34 9.07
N ARG A 97 -23.97 17.34 7.90
CA ARG A 97 -23.62 18.54 7.13
C ARG A 97 -24.42 18.66 5.82
N ASP A 98 -24.86 17.54 5.26
CA ASP A 98 -25.65 17.50 4.03
C ASP A 98 -26.80 16.50 4.15
N LYS A 99 -28.04 17.01 4.20
CA LYS A 99 -29.26 16.21 4.39
C LYS A 99 -29.67 15.37 3.17
N SER A 100 -28.96 15.47 2.04
CA SER A 100 -29.14 14.55 0.91
C SER A 100 -28.65 13.13 1.21
N TYR A 101 -27.73 12.98 2.18
CA TYR A 101 -27.26 11.69 2.64
C TYR A 101 -28.23 11.06 3.64
N GLY A 102 -28.40 9.74 3.56
CA GLY A 102 -29.14 8.97 4.57
C GLY A 102 -28.44 8.99 5.93
N GLU A 103 -29.21 9.02 7.01
CA GLU A 103 -28.70 9.05 8.39
C GLU A 103 -27.82 7.83 8.74
N TRP A 104 -27.97 6.72 8.01
CA TRP A 104 -27.17 5.50 8.19
C TRP A 104 -25.82 5.54 7.47
N VAL A 105 -25.56 6.52 6.60
CA VAL A 105 -24.30 6.60 5.85
C VAL A 105 -23.15 6.91 6.81
N ARG A 106 -22.11 6.08 6.74
CA ARG A 106 -20.85 6.22 7.49
C ARG A 106 -19.71 6.12 6.50
N GLU A 107 -18.76 7.05 6.57
CA GLU A 107 -17.60 7.06 5.70
C GLU A 107 -16.33 7.12 6.55
N PHE A 108 -15.34 6.30 6.23
CA PHE A 108 -14.03 6.42 6.88
C PHE A 108 -13.21 7.46 6.13
N VAL A 109 -12.78 8.51 6.84
CA VAL A 109 -12.05 9.65 6.29
C VAL A 109 -10.77 9.91 7.07
N LEU A 110 -9.85 10.69 6.49
CA LEU A 110 -8.66 11.19 7.18
C LEU A 110 -8.84 12.67 7.52
N ASP A 111 -8.77 12.98 8.82
CA ASP A 111 -8.55 14.36 9.25
C ASP A 111 -7.04 14.65 9.11
N ARG A 112 -6.71 15.84 8.58
CA ARG A 112 -5.32 16.27 8.33
C ARG A 112 -4.96 17.46 9.21
N THR A 113 -3.85 17.35 9.93
CA THR A 113 -3.29 18.41 10.77
C THR A 113 -1.91 18.78 10.27
N PRO A 114 -1.64 20.05 9.90
CA PRO A 114 -0.34 20.44 9.38
C PRO A 114 0.74 20.29 10.47
N LEU A 115 1.94 19.88 10.05
CA LEU A 115 3.11 19.78 10.91
C LEU A 115 4.25 20.63 10.35
N ASN A 116 5.00 21.27 11.24
CA ASN A 116 6.23 21.98 10.86
C ASN A 116 7.40 21.02 10.62
N GLN A 117 7.42 19.89 11.32
CA GLN A 117 8.44 18.85 11.21
C GLN A 117 7.88 17.49 11.59
N ARG A 118 8.51 16.44 11.06
CA ARG A 118 8.20 15.04 11.38
C ARG A 118 8.44 14.78 12.86
N THR A 119 7.58 13.98 13.48
CA THR A 119 7.73 13.61 14.90
C THR A 119 7.98 12.12 15.12
N LEU A 120 7.75 11.29 14.10
CA LEU A 120 7.84 9.84 14.20
C LEU A 120 9.24 9.28 13.96
N ARG A 121 9.68 8.29 14.74
CA ARG A 121 10.99 7.66 14.55
C ARG A 121 11.07 6.72 13.35
N TYR A 122 10.01 5.96 13.09
CA TYR A 122 10.02 4.92 12.06
C TYR A 122 9.41 5.39 10.75
N GLY A 123 10.11 5.10 9.65
CA GLY A 123 9.73 5.43 8.29
C GLY A 123 9.41 4.20 7.45
N VAL A 124 8.51 4.36 6.48
CA VAL A 124 8.23 3.38 5.42
C VAL A 124 8.57 4.01 4.09
N LYS A 125 9.38 3.32 3.29
CA LYS A 125 9.83 3.77 1.98
C LYS A 125 9.71 2.65 0.96
N PHE A 126 9.21 2.94 -0.23
CA PHE A 126 9.26 2.01 -1.36
C PHE A 126 10.12 2.55 -2.49
N GLU A 127 10.68 1.65 -3.30
CA GLU A 127 11.51 1.96 -4.46
C GLU A 127 11.25 0.91 -5.55
N ASP A 128 11.10 1.36 -6.80
CA ASP A 128 11.27 0.47 -7.96
C ASP A 128 12.77 0.16 -8.08
N ILE A 129 13.10 -1.13 -8.08
CA ILE A 129 14.49 -1.60 -8.15
C ILE A 129 14.82 -2.25 -9.49
N SER A 130 13.92 -2.16 -10.47
CA SER A 130 14.16 -2.78 -11.76
C SER A 130 15.27 -2.12 -12.55
N THR A 131 16.07 -2.93 -13.20
CA THR A 131 17.02 -2.44 -14.22
C THR A 131 16.35 -2.28 -15.58
N ARG A 132 17.05 -1.61 -16.51
CA ARG A 132 16.58 -1.47 -17.89
C ARG A 132 16.43 -2.83 -18.56
N GLU A 133 17.43 -3.69 -18.38
CA GLU A 133 17.51 -5.04 -18.94
C GLU A 133 16.36 -5.92 -18.42
N GLU A 134 16.03 -5.82 -17.13
CA GLU A 134 14.86 -6.48 -16.56
C GLU A 134 13.56 -5.99 -17.20
N ARG A 135 13.41 -4.68 -17.38
CA ARG A 135 12.23 -4.11 -18.02
C ARG A 135 12.07 -4.57 -19.47
N GLU A 136 13.15 -4.74 -20.23
CA GLU A 136 13.12 -5.30 -21.59
C GLU A 136 12.56 -6.73 -21.65
N HIS A 137 12.64 -7.46 -20.53
CA HIS A 137 12.07 -8.80 -20.36
C HIS A 137 10.75 -8.81 -19.58
N TRP A 138 10.11 -7.65 -19.42
CA TRP A 138 8.88 -7.49 -18.64
C TRP A 138 8.99 -8.02 -17.21
N ILE A 139 10.14 -7.75 -16.57
CA ILE A 139 10.39 -8.05 -15.16
C ILE A 139 10.28 -6.74 -14.37
N ALA A 140 9.45 -6.72 -13.34
CA ALA A 140 9.26 -5.59 -12.43
C ALA A 140 9.70 -5.97 -11.01
N GLY A 141 10.49 -5.11 -10.36
CA GLY A 141 11.06 -5.31 -9.04
C GLY A 141 10.71 -4.16 -8.10
N SER A 142 10.40 -4.49 -6.85
CA SER A 142 10.10 -3.54 -5.78
C SER A 142 10.95 -3.83 -4.56
N SER A 143 11.38 -2.78 -3.88
CA SER A 143 11.84 -2.84 -2.49
C SER A 143 10.94 -1.99 -1.60
N LEU A 144 10.46 -2.58 -0.50
CA LEU A 144 9.72 -1.90 0.56
C LEU A 144 10.52 -2.00 1.87
N LYS A 145 10.95 -0.86 2.40
CA LYS A 145 11.81 -0.75 3.59
C LYS A 145 11.07 -0.12 4.75
N VAL A 146 11.28 -0.69 5.93
CA VAL A 146 10.97 -0.07 7.22
C VAL A 146 12.30 0.38 7.82
N ILE A 147 12.40 1.67 8.14
CA ILE A 147 13.65 2.33 8.48
C ILE A 147 13.50 3.01 9.84
N ASP A 148 14.50 2.87 10.70
CA ASP A 148 14.68 3.76 11.84
C ASP A 148 15.34 5.05 11.38
N LEU A 149 14.59 6.15 11.39
CA LEU A 149 15.05 7.43 10.85
C LEU A 149 16.00 8.18 11.78
N GLU A 150 16.17 7.73 13.03
CA GLU A 150 17.17 8.28 13.95
C GLU A 150 18.55 7.65 13.71
N THR A 151 18.59 6.33 13.50
CA THR A 151 19.85 5.59 13.34
C THR A 151 20.22 5.35 11.87
N GLY A 152 19.26 5.45 10.96
CA GLY A 152 19.40 5.06 9.55
C GLY A 152 19.31 3.55 9.30
N GLU A 153 19.01 2.75 10.33
CA GLU A 153 18.96 1.29 10.25
C GLU A 153 17.71 0.80 9.49
N VAL A 154 17.88 -0.21 8.63
CA VAL A 154 16.75 -0.90 7.99
C VAL A 154 16.27 -2.01 8.92
N LEU A 155 15.11 -1.78 9.56
CA LEU A 155 14.48 -2.72 10.50
C LEU A 155 13.84 -3.92 9.79
N GLY A 156 13.51 -3.75 8.51
CA GLY A 156 13.01 -4.82 7.66
C GLY A 156 12.91 -4.35 6.23
N GLU A 157 13.20 -5.25 5.30
CA GLU A 157 13.06 -5.03 3.87
C GLU A 157 12.31 -6.18 3.23
N ARG A 158 11.37 -5.85 2.34
CA ARG A 158 10.72 -6.79 1.45
C ARG A 158 11.12 -6.45 0.03
N VAL A 159 11.87 -7.35 -0.56
CA VAL A 159 12.17 -7.34 -1.99
C VAL A 159 11.25 -8.32 -2.69
N GLY A 160 10.72 -7.92 -3.85
CA GLY A 160 9.95 -8.82 -4.68
C GLY A 160 10.01 -8.44 -6.15
N TYR A 161 9.83 -9.45 -6.98
CA TYR A 161 9.84 -9.36 -8.43
C TYR A 161 8.61 -10.04 -9.00
N MET A 162 8.17 -9.59 -10.18
CA MET A 162 7.18 -10.30 -10.99
C MET A 162 7.52 -10.17 -12.47
N VAL A 163 7.03 -11.12 -13.26
CA VAL A 163 7.31 -11.19 -14.69
C VAL A 163 6.04 -11.45 -15.50
N ASP A 164 5.83 -10.68 -16.58
CA ASP A 164 4.80 -11.04 -17.57
C ASP A 164 5.37 -12.05 -18.57
N TRP A 165 4.97 -13.31 -18.42
CA TRP A 165 5.38 -14.40 -19.32
C TRP A 165 4.93 -14.18 -20.77
N ALA A 166 3.90 -13.36 -21.00
CA ALA A 166 3.45 -13.01 -22.34
C ALA A 166 4.20 -11.81 -22.93
N GLN A 167 5.26 -11.32 -22.25
CA GLN A 167 6.19 -10.31 -22.73
C GLN A 167 5.50 -9.03 -23.23
N GLY A 168 4.51 -8.54 -22.46
CA GLY A 168 3.77 -7.33 -22.78
C GLY A 168 2.58 -7.53 -23.68
N SER A 169 2.24 -8.77 -24.04
CA SER A 169 1.11 -9.05 -24.92
C SER A 169 -0.21 -8.58 -24.31
N ARG A 170 -0.93 -7.78 -25.10
CA ARG A 170 -2.26 -7.25 -24.78
C ARG A 170 -3.40 -8.04 -25.43
N ALA A 171 -3.08 -9.18 -26.05
CA ALA A 171 -4.06 -10.06 -26.68
C ALA A 171 -5.14 -10.49 -25.67
N GLY A 172 -6.40 -10.49 -26.08
CA GLY A 172 -7.52 -10.85 -25.20
C GLY A 172 -7.77 -9.84 -24.06
N ALA A 173 -7.45 -8.56 -24.26
CA ALA A 173 -7.59 -7.49 -23.26
C ALA A 173 -6.72 -7.68 -22.01
N ARG A 174 -5.59 -8.39 -22.14
CA ARG A 174 -4.59 -8.53 -21.08
C ARG A 174 -4.00 -7.17 -20.70
N GLN A 175 -3.81 -7.00 -19.40
CA GLN A 175 -3.02 -5.94 -18.79
C GLN A 175 -1.72 -6.57 -18.27
N PRO A 176 -0.57 -6.41 -18.96
CA PRO A 176 0.65 -7.15 -18.67
C PRO A 176 1.06 -7.15 -17.19
N TRP A 177 1.11 -5.99 -16.55
CA TRP A 177 1.53 -5.90 -15.15
C TRP A 177 0.53 -6.52 -14.17
N THR A 178 -0.76 -6.46 -14.49
CA THR A 178 -1.81 -7.16 -13.72
C THR A 178 -1.67 -8.67 -13.83
N PHE A 179 -1.26 -9.21 -14.98
CA PHE A 179 -1.03 -10.65 -15.17
C PHE A 179 0.34 -11.11 -14.64
N ALA A 180 1.33 -10.21 -14.62
CA ALA A 180 2.64 -10.51 -14.05
C ALA A 180 2.53 -10.91 -12.57
N ALA A 181 1.54 -10.39 -11.85
CA ALA A 181 1.28 -10.73 -10.45
C ALA A 181 1.12 -12.23 -10.20
N ASP A 182 0.63 -13.01 -11.18
CA ASP A 182 0.51 -14.47 -11.08
C ASP A 182 1.88 -15.18 -11.05
N ASN A 183 2.93 -14.49 -11.47
CA ASN A 183 4.31 -14.95 -11.53
C ASN A 183 5.20 -14.09 -10.61
N ALA A 184 4.63 -13.63 -9.50
CA ALA A 184 5.32 -12.85 -8.50
C ALA A 184 6.09 -13.75 -7.51
N CYS A 185 7.29 -13.32 -7.15
CA CYS A 185 8.05 -13.87 -6.04
C CYS A 185 8.54 -12.72 -5.14
N PRO A 186 8.21 -12.72 -3.84
CA PRO A 186 7.30 -13.66 -3.17
C PRO A 186 5.84 -13.50 -3.64
N ASP A 187 5.07 -14.59 -3.56
CA ASP A 187 3.62 -14.63 -3.87
C ASP A 187 2.83 -13.69 -2.94
N PHE A 188 1.86 -12.96 -3.49
CA PHE A 188 0.99 -12.04 -2.77
C PHE A 188 0.03 -12.72 -1.80
N ASP A 189 -0.30 -13.99 -2.02
CA ASP A 189 -1.18 -14.78 -1.15
C ASP A 189 -0.48 -15.41 0.05
N ARG A 190 0.86 -15.32 0.15
CA ARG A 190 1.64 -16.01 1.18
C ARG A 190 1.27 -15.65 2.62
N ASP A 191 0.66 -14.48 2.81
CA ASP A 191 0.28 -13.94 4.11
C ASP A 191 -1.13 -14.37 4.53
N TYR A 192 -1.85 -15.09 3.67
CA TYR A 192 -3.20 -15.53 3.91
C TYR A 192 -3.27 -17.04 4.19
N PRO A 193 -4.34 -17.52 4.87
CA PRO A 193 -4.56 -18.94 5.09
C PRO A 193 -4.62 -19.72 3.76
N ALA A 194 -4.15 -20.97 3.76
CA ALA A 194 -4.18 -21.84 2.57
C ALA A 194 -5.59 -22.02 2.00
N SER A 195 -6.64 -21.91 2.83
CA SER A 195 -8.04 -21.99 2.41
C SER A 195 -8.48 -20.88 1.44
N VAL A 196 -7.72 -19.79 1.35
CA VAL A 196 -7.99 -18.68 0.41
C VAL A 196 -6.94 -18.53 -0.68
N HIS A 197 -5.97 -19.45 -0.77
CA HIS A 197 -5.07 -19.56 -1.93
C HIS A 197 -5.92 -20.01 -3.13
N SER A 198 -6.58 -19.04 -3.74
CA SER A 198 -7.53 -19.28 -4.83
C SER A 198 -6.82 -19.38 -6.17
N ASN A 199 -7.41 -20.06 -7.15
CA ASN A 199 -6.99 -20.00 -8.56
C ASN A 199 -7.35 -18.64 -9.23
N ARG A 200 -7.53 -17.57 -8.46
CA ARG A 200 -7.83 -16.23 -8.98
C ARG A 200 -6.51 -15.52 -9.29
N HIS A 201 -6.57 -14.56 -10.22
CA HIS A 201 -5.44 -13.69 -10.51
C HIS A 201 -4.91 -13.01 -9.25
N LYS A 202 -3.62 -13.17 -8.98
CA LYS A 202 -2.90 -12.71 -7.79
C LYS A 202 -2.81 -11.20 -7.67
N SER A 203 -3.09 -10.46 -8.75
CA SER A 203 -3.25 -9.01 -8.72
C SER A 203 -4.28 -8.53 -7.71
N ARG A 204 -5.34 -9.33 -7.45
CA ARG A 204 -6.34 -9.02 -6.42
C ARG A 204 -5.80 -9.11 -4.99
N SER A 205 -4.74 -9.88 -4.80
CA SER A 205 -4.11 -10.11 -3.50
C SER A 205 -3.01 -9.10 -3.17
N GLN A 206 -2.64 -8.26 -4.15
CA GLN A 206 -1.73 -7.14 -3.92
C GLN A 206 -2.30 -6.10 -2.97
N MET A 207 -3.63 -5.93 -2.94
CA MET A 207 -4.30 -4.93 -2.11
C MET A 207 -3.83 -5.01 -0.65
N ARG A 208 -3.36 -3.88 -0.10
CA ARG A 208 -2.80 -3.73 1.27
C ARG A 208 -1.55 -4.57 1.57
N GLN A 209 -0.80 -5.05 0.57
CA GLN A 209 0.45 -5.78 0.79
C GLN A 209 1.47 -4.96 1.58
N THR A 210 1.53 -3.64 1.35
CA THR A 210 2.44 -2.74 2.04
C THR A 210 2.11 -2.70 3.53
N GLN A 211 0.85 -2.49 3.88
CA GLN A 211 0.38 -2.52 5.26
C GLN A 211 0.71 -3.86 5.95
N ARG A 212 0.46 -5.00 5.29
CA ARG A 212 0.74 -6.33 5.87
C ARG A 212 2.20 -6.51 6.23
N PHE A 213 3.10 -6.10 5.34
CA PHE A 213 4.53 -6.19 5.60
C PHE A 213 4.94 -5.26 6.75
N VAL A 214 4.51 -3.99 6.71
CA VAL A 214 4.90 -3.01 7.72
C VAL A 214 4.40 -3.41 9.11
N GLU A 215 3.17 -3.92 9.24
CA GLU A 215 2.63 -4.36 10.53
C GLU A 215 3.35 -5.58 11.13
N LYS A 216 4.08 -6.37 10.33
CA LYS A 216 4.96 -7.44 10.84
C LYS A 216 6.22 -6.88 11.50
N VAL A 217 6.73 -5.76 10.99
CA VAL A 217 7.96 -5.11 11.47
C VAL A 217 7.66 -4.10 12.59
N LEU A 218 6.65 -3.25 12.38
CA LEU A 218 6.17 -2.23 13.29
C LEU A 218 4.77 -2.63 13.79
N LYS A 219 4.70 -3.45 14.84
CA LYS A 219 3.41 -3.91 15.35
C LYS A 219 2.65 -2.74 15.99
N PRO A 220 1.42 -2.43 15.53
CA PRO A 220 0.66 -1.31 16.07
C PRO A 220 0.36 -1.47 17.56
N LEU A 221 0.15 -0.34 18.24
CA LEU A 221 -0.44 -0.33 19.58
C LEU A 221 -1.82 -1.01 19.55
N ASN A 222 -2.05 -1.92 20.50
CA ASN A 222 -3.34 -2.59 20.67
C ASN A 222 -4.48 -1.62 20.97
#